data_AF-A0A7Y2I606-F1
#
_entry.id   AF-A0A7Y2I606-F1
#
_cell.length_a   1.000
_cell.length_b   1.000
_cell.length_c   1.000
_cell.angle_alpha   90.00
_cell.angle_beta   90.00
_cell.angle_gamma   90.00
#
_symmetry.space_group_name_H-M   'P 1'
#
loop_
_entity.id
_entity.type
_entity.pdbx_description
1 polymer ?
#
loop_
_entity_poly.entity_id
_entity_poly.type
_entity_poly.pdbx_seq_one_letter_code
_entity_poly.pdbx_strand_id
1 'polypeptide(L)' 'FNAVISVRDRALLMLLYRTGMRIGELLQVKVDDIILAEQTILLYVGSKNYEGREVYYSSDAEQALTRIFHKR' A
#
# COMPACT_ATOMS: atom_id res chain seq x y z
N PHE A 1 9.58 -6.69 17.84
CA PHE A 1 9.15 -5.68 16.85
C PHE A 1 9.84 -4.31 17.01
N ASN A 2 11.03 -4.21 17.63
CA ASN A 2 11.73 -2.92 17.82
C ASN A 2 12.61 -2.48 16.63
N ALA A 3 12.66 -3.26 15.55
CA ALA A 3 13.49 -2.96 14.36
C ALA A 3 12.73 -2.26 13.22
N VAL A 4 11.43 -1.98 13.38
CA VAL A 4 10.64 -1.22 12.40
C VAL A 4 10.64 0.24 12.86
N ILE A 5 11.61 1.00 12.35
CA ILE A 5 12.11 2.23 12.97
C ILE A 5 11.15 3.42 12.73
N SER A 6 10.35 3.40 11.66
CA SER A 6 9.44 4.49 11.33
C SER A 6 7.98 4.08 11.16
N VAL A 7 7.08 5.05 11.34
CA VAL A 7 5.63 4.90 11.07
C VAL A 7 5.39 4.43 9.62
N ARG A 8 6.24 4.90 8.69
CA ARG A 8 6.21 4.49 7.29
C ARG A 8 6.54 3.01 7.14
N ASP A 9 7.62 2.53 7.73
CA ASP A 9 8.06 1.13 7.56
C ASP A 9 7.01 0.17 8.14
N ARG A 10 6.38 0.53 9.25
CA ARG A 10 5.27 -0.25 9.82
C ARG A 10 4.07 -0.27 8.90
N ALA A 11 3.72 0.85 8.29
CA ALA A 11 2.60 0.93 7.36
C ALA A 11 2.87 0.15 6.06
N LEU A 12 4.09 0.21 5.53
CA LEU A 12 4.50 -0.59 4.38
C LEU A 12 4.41 -2.09 4.66
N LEU A 13 4.92 -2.54 5.82
CA LEU A 13 4.80 -3.95 6.22
C LEU A 13 3.35 -4.40 6.40
N MET A 14 2.49 -3.56 6.98
CA MET A 14 1.06 -3.87 7.10
C MET A 14 0.39 -3.97 5.73
N LEU A 15 0.69 -3.05 4.81
CA LEU A 15 0.17 -3.12 3.44
C LEU A 15 0.62 -4.41 2.76
N LEU A 16 1.90 -4.77 2.81
CA LEU A 16 2.38 -6.03 2.23
C LEU A 16 1.65 -7.25 2.82
N TYR A 17 1.50 -7.29 4.13
CA TYR A 17 0.82 -8.39 4.83
C TYR A 17 -0.66 -8.51 4.46
N ARG A 18 -1.37 -7.38 4.33
CA ARG A 18 -2.82 -7.35 4.08
C ARG A 18 -3.22 -7.52 2.62
N THR A 19 -2.35 -7.11 1.70
CA THR A 19 -2.65 -7.04 0.26
C THR A 19 -1.95 -8.11 -0.57
N GLY A 20 -0.86 -8.71 -0.06
CA GLY A 20 -0.04 -9.64 -0.82
C GLY A 20 0.70 -9.01 -2.00
N MET A 21 0.80 -7.68 -2.05
CA MET A 21 1.55 -6.96 -3.08
C MET A 21 3.04 -7.32 -3.06
N ARG A 22 3.69 -7.27 -4.21
CA ARG A 22 5.16 -7.32 -4.25
C ARG A 22 5.72 -6.00 -3.71
N ILE A 23 6.84 -6.06 -3.00
CA ILE A 23 7.45 -4.84 -2.45
C ILE A 23 7.83 -3.82 -3.53
N GLY A 24 8.24 -4.28 -4.72
CA GLY A 24 8.49 -3.40 -5.87
C GLY A 24 7.23 -2.70 -6.39
N GLU A 25 6.08 -3.35 -6.34
CA GLU A 25 4.78 -2.75 -6.71
C GLU A 25 4.40 -1.68 -5.68
N LEU A 26 4.45 -2.02 -4.38
CA LEU A 26 4.13 -1.10 -3.30
C LEU A 26 5.02 0.15 -3.27
N LEU A 27 6.31 0.01 -3.55
CA LEU A 27 7.23 1.15 -3.58
C LEU A 27 6.97 2.11 -4.76
N GLN A 28 6.22 1.69 -5.76
CA GLN A 28 5.85 2.50 -6.92
C GLN A 28 4.44 3.12 -6.80
N VAL A 29 3.66 2.72 -5.80
CA VAL A 29 2.31 3.25 -5.55
C VAL A 29 2.37 4.76 -5.30
N LYS A 30 1.56 5.50 -6.05
CA LYS A 30 1.30 6.92 -5.88
C LYS A 30 0.05 7.12 -5.03
N VAL A 31 -0.13 8.34 -4.52
CA VAL A 31 -1.33 8.68 -3.73
C VAL A 31 -2.59 8.56 -4.59
N ASP A 32 -2.52 8.94 -5.86
CA ASP A 32 -3.64 8.86 -6.81
C ASP A 32 -4.06 7.41 -7.14
N ASP A 33 -3.20 6.43 -6.85
CA ASP A 33 -3.50 5.00 -7.04
C ASP A 33 -4.35 4.44 -5.88
N ILE A 34 -4.52 5.19 -4.77
CA ILE A 34 -5.22 4.73 -3.57
C ILE A 34 -6.68 5.24 -3.59
N ILE A 35 -7.62 4.32 -3.75
CA ILE A 35 -9.05 4.61 -3.73
C ILE A 35 -9.58 4.31 -2.33
N LEU A 36 -9.70 5.36 -1.50
CA LEU A 36 -10.15 5.22 -0.11
C LEU A 36 -11.60 4.75 0.00
N ALA A 37 -12.47 5.19 -0.91
CA ALA A 37 -13.90 4.84 -0.89
C ALA A 37 -14.13 3.34 -1.10
N GLU A 38 -13.33 2.71 -1.96
CA GLU A 38 -13.44 1.29 -2.32
C GLU A 38 -12.49 0.40 -1.51
N GLN A 39 -11.63 1.01 -0.68
CA GLN A 39 -10.53 0.34 0.03
C GLN A 39 -9.61 -0.45 -0.90
N THR A 40 -9.25 0.15 -2.03
CA THR A 40 -8.42 -0.48 -3.06
C THR A 40 -7.20 0.34 -3.48
N ILE A 41 -6.17 -0.36 -3.97
CA ILE A 41 -5.00 0.24 -4.63
C ILE A 41 -4.95 -0.27 -6.06
N LEU A 42 -4.88 0.67 -6.99
CA LEU A 42 -4.74 0.40 -8.42
C LEU A 42 -3.26 0.18 -8.75
N LEU A 43 -2.91 -1.05 -9.15
CA LEU A 43 -1.56 -1.38 -9.58
C LEU A 43 -1.49 -1.36 -11.10
N TYR A 44 -0.85 -0.32 -11.64
CA TYR A 44 -0.56 -0.23 -13.06
C TYR A 44 0.59 -1.17 -13.43
N VAL A 45 0.29 -2.13 -14.31
CA VAL A 45 1.17 -2.96 -15.14
C VAL A 45 2.63 -3.10 -14.70
N GLY A 46 3.00 -4.29 -14.21
CA GLY A 46 4.39 -4.75 -14.30
C GLY A 46 4.76 -5.05 -15.76
N SER A 47 6.02 -4.78 -16.13
CA SER A 47 6.60 -4.78 -17.49
C SER A 47 6.42 -6.03 -18.38
N LYS A 48 5.64 -7.03 -17.96
CA LYS A 48 5.44 -8.30 -18.67
C LYS A 48 4.00 -8.59 -19.14
N ASN A 49 2.96 -8.02 -18.53
CA ASN A 49 1.58 -8.52 -18.78
C ASN A 49 0.53 -7.48 -19.22
N TYR A 50 0.85 -6.18 -19.33
CA TYR A 50 -0.06 -5.10 -19.79
C TYR A 50 -1.44 -4.96 -19.12
N GLU A 51 -1.80 -5.83 -18.17
CA GLU A 51 -3.01 -5.73 -17.37
C GLU A 51 -2.66 -5.27 -15.96
N GLY A 52 -3.19 -4.11 -15.58
CA GLY A 52 -3.20 -3.67 -14.19
C GLY A 52 -4.17 -4.51 -13.37
N ARG A 53 -4.06 -4.43 -12.05
CA ARG A 53 -5.04 -5.06 -11.15
C ARG A 53 -5.38 -4.13 -10.00
N GLU A 54 -6.56 -4.35 -9.45
CA GLU A 54 -7.00 -3.73 -8.22
C GLU A 54 -6.70 -4.66 -7.04
N VAL A 55 -6.16 -4.11 -5.95
CA VAL A 55 -5.89 -4.87 -4.73
C VAL A 55 -6.61 -4.25 -3.55
N TYR A 56 -7.46 -5.05 -2.91
CA TYR A 56 -8.20 -4.66 -1.72
C TYR A 56 -7.27 -4.64 -0.50
N TYR A 57 -7.50 -3.70 0.40
CA TYR A 57 -6.87 -3.65 1.71
C TYR A 57 -7.89 -3.55 2.83
N SER A 58 -7.50 -3.99 4.01
CA SER A 58 -8.35 -3.96 5.20
C SER A 58 -8.33 -2.60 5.90
N SER A 59 -9.31 -2.34 6.75
CA SER A 59 -9.43 -1.08 7.51
C SER A 59 -8.23 -0.78 8.43
N ASP A 60 -7.49 -1.79 8.90
CA ASP A 60 -6.26 -1.59 9.66
C ASP A 60 -5.07 -1.18 8.78
N ALA A 61 -5.08 -1.55 7.50
CA ALA A 61 -4.12 -1.04 6.52
C ALA A 61 -4.45 0.41 6.13
N GLU A 62 -5.74 0.76 6.03
CA GLU A 62 -6.19 2.14 5.84
C GLU A 62 -5.70 3.05 6.97
N GLN A 63 -5.88 2.65 8.23
CA GLN A 63 -5.36 3.40 9.38
C GLN A 63 -3.84 3.57 9.31
N ALA A 64 -3.12 2.58 8.77
CA ALA A 64 -1.68 2.68 8.59
C ALA A 64 -1.31 3.70 7.51
N LEU A 65 -2.05 3.75 6.40
CA LEU A 65 -1.94 4.79 5.36
C LEU A 65 -2.22 6.18 5.93
N THR A 66 -3.31 6.35 6.68
CA THR A 66 -3.68 7.63 7.31
C THR A 66 -2.57 8.16 8.21
N ARG A 67 -1.90 7.28 8.97
CA ARG A 67 -0.77 7.67 9.84
C ARG A 67 0.46 8.15 9.07
N ILE A 68 0.67 7.70 7.82
CA ILE A 68 1.73 8.23 6.96
C ILE A 68 1.40 9.69 6.59
N PHE A 69 0.15 9.97 6.22
CA PHE A 69 -0.27 11.32 5.78
C PHE A 69 -0.28 12.36 6.91
N HIS A 70 -0.63 11.95 8.13
CA HIS A 70 -0.66 12.86 9.29
C HIS A 70 0.74 13.26 9.83
N LYS A 71 1.82 12.62 9.34
CA LYS A 71 3.20 12.88 9.78
C LYS A 71 4.03 13.71 8.80
N ARG A 72 3.41 14.28 7.76
CA ARG A 72 4.08 15.14 6.78
C ARG A 72 4.07 16.60 7.19
#